data_AF-A0A5J6WD44-F1
#
_entry.id   AF-A0A5J6WD44-F1
#
_cell.length_a   1.000
_cell.length_b   1.000
_cell.length_c   1.000
_cell.angle_alpha   90.00
_cell.angle_beta   90.00
_cell.angle_gamma   90.00
#
_symmetry.space_group_name_H-M   'P 1'
#
loop_
_entity.id
_entity.type
_entity.pdbx_description
1 polymer ?
#
loop_
_entity_poly.entity_id
_entity_poly.type
_entity_poly.pdbx_seq_one_letter_code
_entity_poly.pdbx_strand_id
1 'polypeptide(L)'
;MEEDLNIKTKNSLLNHLRDSIETTYAYKGKYIKEMEKEPEDQYGMAAFKRLNWGGGTEGISDNTERSARFRRHTYTILSALDIDELKEFSDIIVTNKRVPLEDIFNAFSDLGGVIDIVSDHLYSKKDKLNKLDIADLKTLKNSFDKILSTVESVSVMSKQLILDYENNKDFIKTDTNELESYLMKLGNQFKEKADEAEKLQEFIMSTYSFNV
;
A
#
# COMPACT_ATOMS: atom_id res chain seq x y z
N MET A 1 -24.11 -19.26 29.31
CA MET A 1 -23.04 -20.01 28.60
C MET A 1 -22.91 -19.58 27.15
N GLU A 2 -23.93 -19.76 26.29
CA GLU A 2 -23.87 -19.30 24.89
C GLU A 2 -23.88 -17.77 24.76
N GLU A 3 -24.73 -17.10 25.54
CA GLU A 3 -24.79 -15.63 25.60
C GLU A 3 -23.48 -15.00 26.07
N ASP A 4 -22.86 -15.56 27.12
CA ASP A 4 -21.55 -15.12 27.62
C ASP A 4 -20.43 -15.30 26.57
N LEU A 5 -20.51 -16.38 25.78
CA LEU A 5 -19.55 -16.65 24.71
C LEU A 5 -19.72 -15.67 23.54
N ASN A 6 -20.96 -15.33 23.20
CA ASN A 6 -21.27 -14.34 22.17
C ASN A 6 -20.80 -12.94 22.56
N ILE A 7 -21.01 -12.53 23.81
CA ILE A 7 -20.51 -11.25 24.34
C ILE A 7 -18.98 -11.19 24.27
N LYS A 8 -18.29 -12.24 24.75
CA LYS A 8 -16.82 -12.33 24.69
C LYS A 8 -16.30 -12.25 23.25
N THR A 9 -16.93 -12.99 22.34
CA THR A 9 -16.57 -12.98 20.92
C THR A 9 -16.74 -11.59 20.31
N LYS A 10 -17.88 -10.95 20.56
CA LYS A 10 -18.16 -9.60 20.06
C LYS A 10 -17.14 -8.58 20.56
N ASN A 11 -16.83 -8.61 21.85
CA ASN A 11 -15.86 -7.68 22.45
C ASN A 11 -14.45 -7.88 21.89
N SER A 12 -14.03 -9.13 21.68
CA SER A 12 -12.72 -9.43 21.06
C SER A 12 -12.62 -8.86 19.64
N LEU A 13 -13.67 -9.05 18.82
CA LEU A 13 -13.73 -8.49 17.46
C LEU A 13 -13.69 -6.96 17.46
N LEU A 14 -14.44 -6.33 18.36
CA LEU A 14 -14.49 -4.86 18.48
C LEU A 14 -13.14 -4.28 18.90
N ASN A 15 -12.47 -4.89 19.87
CA ASN A 15 -11.16 -4.43 20.33
C ASN A 15 -10.14 -4.53 19.19
N HIS A 16 -10.04 -5.69 18.55
CA HIS A 16 -9.14 -5.87 17.43
C HIS A 16 -9.41 -4.87 16.30
N LEU A 17 -10.67 -4.68 15.89
CA LEU A 17 -11.02 -3.74 14.83
C LEU A 17 -10.62 -2.31 15.20
N ARG A 18 -10.91 -1.87 16.42
CA ARG A 18 -10.53 -0.53 16.89
C ARG A 18 -9.03 -0.35 16.89
N ASP A 19 -8.29 -1.31 17.44
CA ASP A 19 -6.83 -1.26 17.49
C ASP A 19 -6.22 -1.19 16.08
N SER A 20 -6.69 -2.04 15.16
CA SER A 20 -6.23 -2.02 13.76
C SER A 20 -6.58 -0.70 13.07
N ILE A 21 -7.79 -0.16 13.27
CA ILE A 21 -8.22 1.11 12.67
C ILE A 21 -7.39 2.27 13.19
N GLU A 22 -7.16 2.35 14.50
CA GLU A 22 -6.36 3.41 15.11
C GLU A 22 -4.91 3.34 14.68
N THR A 23 -4.33 2.13 14.65
CA THR A 23 -2.97 1.91 14.18
C THR A 23 -2.82 2.34 12.72
N THR A 24 -3.75 1.93 11.86
CA THR A 24 -3.70 2.27 10.42
C THR A 24 -3.89 3.76 10.17
N TYR A 25 -4.80 4.41 10.91
CA TYR A 25 -5.03 5.85 10.80
C TYR A 25 -3.82 6.67 11.28
N ALA A 26 -3.21 6.27 12.40
CA ALA A 26 -1.97 6.88 12.89
C ALA A 26 -0.81 6.68 11.91
N TYR A 27 -0.71 5.48 11.34
CA TYR A 27 0.29 5.13 10.33
C TYR A 27 0.16 6.01 9.08
N LYS A 28 -1.04 6.16 8.52
CA LYS A 28 -1.31 7.14 7.45
C LYS A 28 -0.87 8.57 7.85
N GLY A 29 -1.24 9.01 9.05
CA GLY A 29 -0.88 10.33 9.56
C GLY A 29 0.64 10.56 9.68
N LYS A 30 1.42 9.51 9.97
CA LYS A 30 2.89 9.56 9.96
C LYS A 30 3.41 9.90 8.56
N TYR A 31 2.98 9.19 7.51
CA TYR A 31 3.46 9.43 6.15
C TYR A 31 3.02 10.77 5.57
N ILE A 32 1.85 11.27 5.96
CA ILE A 32 1.45 12.66 5.64
C ILE A 32 2.47 13.66 6.18
N LYS A 33 2.92 13.49 7.43
CA LYS A 33 3.93 14.37 8.05
C LYS A 33 5.33 14.16 7.49
N GLU A 34 5.68 12.94 7.10
CA GLU A 34 6.99 12.66 6.48
C GLU A 34 7.12 13.32 5.10
N MET A 35 6.02 13.48 4.36
CA MET A 35 6.02 14.25 3.11
C MET A 35 6.38 15.72 3.29
N GLU A 36 6.07 16.34 4.44
CA GLU A 36 6.47 17.72 4.72
C GLU A 36 8.00 17.89 4.78
N LYS A 37 8.73 16.79 4.92
CA LYS A 37 10.20 16.73 5.03
C LYS A 37 10.85 16.08 3.81
N GLU A 38 10.09 15.81 2.76
CA GLU A 38 10.63 15.23 1.54
C GLU A 38 11.73 16.14 0.97
N PRO A 39 12.97 15.64 0.79
CA PRO A 39 14.05 16.43 0.22
C PRO A 39 13.80 16.70 -1.26
N GLU A 40 14.50 17.70 -1.84
CA GLU A 40 14.36 18.06 -3.25
C GLU A 40 14.66 16.90 -4.22
N ASP A 41 15.52 15.96 -3.81
CA ASP A 41 15.86 14.78 -4.59
C ASP A 41 14.93 13.58 -4.36
N GLN A 42 13.89 13.74 -3.53
CA GLN A 42 12.84 12.75 -3.27
C GLN A 42 13.43 11.42 -2.78
N TYR A 43 14.37 11.49 -1.83
CA TYR A 43 15.11 10.34 -1.28
C TYR A 43 15.84 9.52 -2.34
N GLY A 44 16.22 10.14 -3.47
CA GLY A 44 16.89 9.45 -4.57
C GLY A 44 15.97 8.60 -5.44
N MET A 45 14.65 8.74 -5.34
CA MET A 45 13.67 7.98 -6.14
C MET A 45 13.67 8.41 -7.63
N ALA A 46 14.69 7.98 -8.37
CA ALA A 46 14.86 8.23 -9.80
C ALA A 46 13.64 7.85 -10.65
N ALA A 47 12.84 6.87 -10.22
CA ALA A 47 11.62 6.44 -10.90
C ALA A 47 10.59 7.58 -11.05
N PHE A 48 10.44 8.46 -10.06
CA PHE A 48 9.45 9.55 -10.13
C PHE A 48 9.71 10.54 -11.26
N LYS A 49 10.98 10.74 -11.64
CA LYS A 49 11.37 11.59 -12.77
C LYS A 49 11.03 10.98 -14.13
N ARG A 50 10.67 9.69 -14.17
CA ARG A 50 10.32 8.95 -15.40
C ARG A 50 8.83 8.70 -15.56
N LEU A 51 8.03 9.02 -14.54
CA LEU A 51 6.59 8.83 -14.52
C LEU A 51 5.88 10.17 -14.71
N ASN A 52 4.76 10.17 -15.43
CA ASN A 52 3.89 11.32 -15.62
C ASN A 52 2.42 10.86 -15.69
N TRP A 53 1.47 11.80 -15.65
CA TRP A 53 0.03 11.51 -15.70
C TRP A 53 -0.52 11.30 -17.12
N GLY A 54 0.36 11.10 -18.11
CA GLY A 54 0.04 11.04 -19.54
C GLY A 54 0.78 12.09 -20.37
N GLY A 55 0.73 11.94 -21.69
CA GLY A 55 1.46 12.79 -22.63
C GLY A 55 1.16 14.29 -22.45
N GLY A 56 2.19 15.09 -22.19
CA GLY A 56 2.08 16.55 -22.02
C GLY A 56 1.56 17.00 -20.65
N THR A 57 1.46 16.10 -19.67
CA THR A 57 1.06 16.41 -18.29
C THR A 57 2.28 16.55 -17.38
N GLU A 58 2.07 17.04 -16.16
CA GLU A 58 3.09 17.09 -15.11
C GLU A 58 3.67 15.71 -14.76
N GLY A 59 4.90 15.71 -14.25
CA GLY A 59 5.57 14.53 -13.75
C GLY A 59 5.10 14.11 -12.36
N ILE A 60 5.32 12.85 -12.00
CA ILE A 60 5.15 12.38 -10.62
C ILE A 60 6.17 13.04 -9.68
N SER A 61 7.31 13.50 -10.20
CA SER A 61 8.27 14.29 -9.42
C SER A 61 7.81 15.73 -9.14
N ASP A 62 6.77 16.24 -9.80
CA ASP A 62 6.37 17.64 -9.66
C ASP A 62 5.65 17.90 -8.32
N ASN A 63 5.67 19.16 -7.88
CA ASN A 63 5.08 19.61 -6.62
C ASN A 63 3.59 19.98 -6.78
N THR A 64 2.81 19.10 -7.39
CA THR A 64 1.35 19.20 -7.42
C THR A 64 0.74 18.29 -6.35
N GLU A 65 -0.48 18.61 -5.90
CA GLU A 65 -1.14 17.84 -4.85
C GLU A 65 -1.28 16.35 -5.21
N ARG A 66 -1.65 16.05 -6.47
CA ARG A 66 -1.79 14.67 -6.94
C ARG A 66 -0.45 13.94 -7.03
N SER A 67 0.60 14.60 -7.51
CA SER A 67 1.94 14.00 -7.62
C SER A 67 2.55 13.75 -6.23
N ALA A 68 2.41 14.71 -5.31
CA ALA A 68 2.81 14.52 -3.91
C ALA A 68 2.04 13.38 -3.23
N ARG A 69 0.74 13.26 -3.50
CA ARG A 69 -0.09 12.15 -3.00
C ARG A 69 0.40 10.80 -3.51
N PHE A 70 0.70 10.69 -4.80
CA PHE A 70 1.24 9.47 -5.42
C PHE A 70 2.58 9.05 -4.78
N ARG A 71 3.50 10.00 -4.59
CA ARG A 71 4.78 9.73 -3.93
C ARG A 71 4.60 9.29 -2.48
N ARG A 72 3.71 9.95 -1.73
CA ARG A 72 3.36 9.54 -0.37
C ARG A 72 2.85 8.11 -0.32
N HIS A 73 1.94 7.73 -1.22
CA HIS A 73 1.43 6.36 -1.30
C HIS A 73 2.58 5.37 -1.55
N THR A 74 3.50 5.70 -2.45
CA THR A 74 4.71 4.91 -2.66
C THR A 74 5.53 4.74 -1.37
N TYR A 75 5.82 5.81 -0.64
CA TYR A 75 6.57 5.72 0.62
C TYR A 75 5.82 4.93 1.71
N THR A 76 4.49 5.03 1.76
CA THR A 76 3.65 4.25 2.69
C THR A 76 3.80 2.75 2.44
N ILE A 77 3.85 2.32 1.17
CA ILE A 77 4.02 0.90 0.80
C ILE A 77 5.47 0.44 1.01
N LEU A 78 6.44 1.31 0.71
CA LEU A 78 7.87 1.03 0.85
C LEU A 78 8.43 1.38 2.23
N SER A 79 7.57 1.52 3.24
CA SER A 79 7.91 1.92 4.61
C SER A 79 8.94 1.06 5.33
N ALA A 80 9.11 -0.18 4.89
CA ALA A 80 10.09 -1.12 5.45
C ALA A 80 11.50 -0.91 4.88
N LEU A 81 11.63 -0.08 3.84
CA LEU A 81 12.90 0.32 3.26
C LEU A 81 13.40 1.56 3.97
N ASP A 82 14.69 1.59 4.31
CA ASP A 82 15.35 2.84 4.69
C ASP A 82 15.62 3.73 3.47
N ILE A 83 16.22 4.90 3.70
CA ILE A 83 16.47 5.89 2.62
C ILE A 83 17.43 5.35 1.56
N ASP A 84 18.47 4.62 1.97
CA ASP A 84 19.46 4.06 1.03
C ASP A 84 18.81 2.95 0.19
N GLU A 85 17.94 2.16 0.82
CA GLU A 85 17.18 1.09 0.19
C GLU A 85 16.08 1.60 -0.75
N LEU A 86 15.45 2.73 -0.44
CA LEU A 86 14.50 3.39 -1.36
C LEU A 86 15.20 3.78 -2.66
N LYS A 87 16.37 4.41 -2.54
CA LYS A 87 17.18 4.78 -3.69
C LYS A 87 17.61 3.54 -4.49
N GLU A 88 18.12 2.51 -3.82
CA GLU A 88 18.55 1.27 -4.47
C GLU A 88 17.39 0.57 -5.20
N PHE A 89 16.23 0.44 -4.54
CA PHE A 89 15.02 -0.09 -5.15
C PHE A 89 14.66 0.67 -6.43
N SER A 90 14.64 2.01 -6.36
CA SER A 90 14.38 2.84 -7.53
C SER A 90 15.42 2.63 -8.63
N ASP A 91 16.71 2.60 -8.29
CA ASP A 91 17.82 2.43 -9.24
C ASP A 91 17.73 1.08 -9.97
N ILE A 92 17.42 -0.01 -9.27
CA ILE A 92 17.21 -1.35 -9.86
C ILE A 92 16.10 -1.30 -10.91
N ILE A 93 14.95 -0.75 -10.56
CA ILE A 93 13.78 -0.74 -11.44
C ILE A 93 14.04 0.14 -12.67
N VAL A 94 14.65 1.31 -12.51
CA VAL A 94 14.91 2.21 -13.65
C VAL A 94 16.05 1.73 -14.55
N THR A 95 16.94 0.86 -14.07
CA THR A 95 18.04 0.31 -14.87
C THR A 95 17.51 -0.43 -16.11
N ASN A 96 16.36 -1.10 -15.99
CA ASN A 96 15.73 -1.74 -17.12
C ASN A 96 14.71 -0.81 -17.81
N LYS A 97 15.05 -0.29 -18.98
CA LYS A 97 14.19 0.64 -19.73
C LYS A 97 12.96 -0.01 -20.38
N ARG A 98 12.89 -1.34 -20.45
CA ARG A 98 11.81 -2.08 -21.11
C ARG A 98 10.67 -2.45 -20.17
N VAL A 99 10.89 -2.34 -18.86
CA VAL A 99 9.87 -2.63 -17.86
C VAL A 99 8.90 -1.44 -17.78
N PRO A 100 7.57 -1.70 -17.82
CA PRO A 100 6.57 -0.68 -17.57
C PRO A 100 6.62 -0.27 -16.09
N LEU A 101 7.36 0.81 -15.80
CA LEU A 101 7.45 1.39 -14.44
C LEU A 101 6.06 1.67 -13.85
N GLU A 102 5.13 2.05 -14.72
CA GLU A 102 3.74 2.33 -14.40
C GLU A 102 3.06 1.14 -13.70
N ASP A 103 3.30 -0.11 -14.11
CA ASP A 103 2.63 -1.27 -13.50
C ASP A 103 3.02 -1.46 -12.02
N ILE A 104 4.27 -1.15 -11.66
CA ILE A 104 4.74 -1.25 -10.28
C ILE A 104 4.25 -0.06 -9.44
N PHE A 105 4.48 1.16 -9.94
CA PHE A 105 4.23 2.36 -9.14
C PHE A 105 2.74 2.73 -9.09
N ASN A 106 1.94 2.40 -10.11
CA ASN A 106 0.48 2.54 -10.02
C ASN A 106 -0.08 1.60 -8.96
N ALA A 107 0.37 0.35 -8.90
CA ALA A 107 -0.05 -0.57 -7.85
C ALA A 107 0.28 -0.04 -6.44
N PHE A 108 1.42 0.64 -6.25
CA PHE A 108 1.73 1.30 -4.99
C PHE A 108 0.80 2.48 -4.69
N SER A 109 0.51 3.30 -5.68
CA SER A 109 -0.46 4.40 -5.58
C SER A 109 -1.85 3.87 -5.20
N ASP A 110 -2.32 2.82 -5.87
CA ASP A 110 -3.64 2.22 -5.67
C ASP A 110 -3.75 1.61 -4.27
N LEU A 111 -2.76 0.83 -3.84
CA LEU A 111 -2.71 0.28 -2.48
C LEU A 111 -2.63 1.37 -1.40
N GLY A 112 -1.85 2.43 -1.62
CA GLY A 112 -1.81 3.57 -0.70
C GLY A 112 -3.13 4.33 -0.66
N GLY A 113 -3.82 4.45 -1.80
CA GLY A 113 -5.17 4.98 -1.90
C GLY A 113 -6.18 4.15 -1.12
N VAL A 114 -6.10 2.82 -1.22
CA VAL A 114 -6.93 1.89 -0.45
C VAL A 114 -6.76 2.09 1.05
N ILE A 115 -5.52 2.18 1.53
CA ILE A 115 -5.25 2.47 2.95
C ILE A 115 -5.85 3.81 3.35
N ASP A 116 -5.68 4.85 2.55
CA ASP A 116 -6.21 6.16 2.86
C ASP A 116 -7.73 6.19 3.01
N ILE A 117 -8.43 5.61 2.03
CA ILE A 117 -9.88 5.64 1.93
C ILE A 117 -10.49 4.78 3.05
N VAL A 118 -10.01 3.55 3.21
CA VAL A 118 -10.55 2.63 4.22
C VAL A 118 -10.25 3.14 5.63
N SER A 119 -9.05 3.68 5.88
CA SER A 119 -8.70 4.23 7.20
C SER A 119 -9.58 5.43 7.58
N ASP A 120 -9.78 6.41 6.69
CA ASP A 120 -10.66 7.55 6.96
C ASP A 120 -12.10 7.09 7.21
N HIS A 121 -12.59 6.21 6.34
CA HIS A 121 -13.94 5.70 6.43
C HIS A 121 -14.19 5.00 7.75
N LEU A 122 -13.36 4.02 8.10
CA LEU A 122 -13.53 3.24 9.33
C LEU A 122 -13.23 4.04 10.60
N TYR A 123 -12.22 4.92 10.57
CA TYR A 123 -11.89 5.77 11.72
C TYR A 123 -13.05 6.69 12.10
N SER A 124 -13.72 7.30 11.10
CA SER A 124 -14.92 8.12 11.32
C SER A 124 -16.11 7.36 11.94
N LYS A 125 -16.05 6.03 11.92
CA LYS A 125 -17.15 5.12 12.29
C LYS A 125 -16.80 4.19 13.47
N LYS A 126 -15.59 4.27 14.02
CA LYS A 126 -15.07 3.31 15.01
C LYS A 126 -15.93 3.18 16.27
N ASP A 127 -16.59 4.26 16.69
CA ASP A 127 -17.47 4.26 17.87
C ASP A 127 -18.83 3.59 17.61
N LYS A 128 -19.22 3.45 16.33
CA LYS A 128 -20.48 2.85 15.90
C LYS A 128 -20.36 1.35 15.59
N LEU A 129 -19.15 0.78 15.62
CA LEU A 129 -18.92 -0.65 15.34
C LEU A 129 -19.70 -1.58 16.28
N ASN A 130 -20.00 -1.15 17.50
CA ASN A 130 -20.79 -1.91 18.47
C ASN A 130 -22.22 -2.22 17.99
N LYS A 131 -22.74 -1.47 17.00
CA LYS A 131 -24.05 -1.69 16.38
C LYS A 131 -24.08 -2.87 15.42
N LEU A 132 -22.92 -3.28 14.89
CA LEU A 132 -22.83 -4.44 14.00
C LEU A 132 -23.09 -5.74 14.79
N ASP A 133 -23.64 -6.73 14.10
CA ASP A 133 -23.72 -8.08 14.63
C ASP A 133 -22.35 -8.80 14.56
N ILE A 134 -22.27 -10.01 15.11
CA ILE A 134 -21.01 -10.76 15.15
C ILE A 134 -20.56 -11.17 13.74
N ALA A 135 -21.48 -11.47 12.83
CA ALA A 135 -21.15 -11.91 11.47
C ALA A 135 -20.57 -10.74 10.66
N ASP A 136 -21.18 -9.55 10.77
CA ASP A 136 -20.70 -8.33 10.16
C ASP A 136 -19.33 -7.92 10.71
N LEU A 137 -19.11 -8.00 12.03
CA LEU A 137 -17.81 -7.72 12.63
C LEU A 137 -16.71 -8.67 12.15
N LYS A 138 -17.02 -9.96 12.00
CA LYS A 138 -16.08 -10.95 11.45
C LYS A 138 -15.75 -10.65 10.00
N THR A 139 -16.76 -10.34 9.18
CA THR A 139 -16.58 -10.01 7.77
C THR A 139 -15.73 -8.75 7.61
N LEU A 140 -16.06 -7.67 8.33
CA LEU A 140 -15.28 -6.44 8.31
C LEU A 140 -13.82 -6.68 8.73
N LYS A 141 -13.61 -7.41 9.84
CA LYS A 141 -12.27 -7.77 10.32
C LYS A 141 -11.47 -8.50 9.24
N ASN A 142 -12.05 -9.55 8.67
CA ASN A 142 -11.37 -10.36 7.67
C ASN A 142 -11.02 -9.55 6.41
N SER A 143 -11.94 -8.72 5.93
CA SER A 143 -11.69 -7.85 4.77
C SER A 143 -10.60 -6.82 5.05
N PHE A 144 -10.64 -6.17 6.23
CA PHE A 144 -9.66 -5.15 6.58
C PHE A 144 -8.27 -5.75 6.83
N ASP A 145 -8.18 -6.84 7.58
CA ASP A 145 -6.92 -7.56 7.79
C ASP A 145 -6.32 -8.06 6.48
N LYS A 146 -7.16 -8.49 5.54
CA LYS A 146 -6.71 -8.91 4.22
C LYS A 146 -6.06 -7.75 3.45
N ILE A 147 -6.65 -6.55 3.46
CA ILE A 147 -6.04 -5.35 2.88
C ILE A 147 -4.66 -5.09 3.51
N LEU A 148 -4.58 -5.09 4.85
CA LEU A 148 -3.33 -4.83 5.56
C LEU A 148 -2.25 -5.88 5.22
N SER A 149 -2.63 -7.17 5.18
CA SER A 149 -1.72 -8.25 4.79
C SER A 149 -1.24 -8.15 3.33
N THR A 150 -2.08 -7.59 2.45
CA THR A 150 -1.71 -7.37 1.04
C THR A 150 -0.65 -6.27 0.95
N VAL A 151 -0.82 -5.16 1.67
CA VAL A 151 0.16 -4.08 1.74
C VAL A 151 1.50 -4.57 2.31
N GLU A 152 1.46 -5.31 3.41
CA GLU A 152 2.66 -5.92 4.01
C GLU A 152 3.35 -6.87 3.02
N SER A 153 2.59 -7.72 2.33
CA SER A 153 3.12 -8.64 1.31
C SER A 153 3.84 -7.90 0.18
N VAL A 154 3.30 -6.77 -0.29
CA VAL A 154 3.94 -5.97 -1.36
C VAL A 154 5.21 -5.30 -0.86
N SER A 155 5.22 -4.79 0.38
CA SER A 155 6.41 -4.23 1.02
C SER A 155 7.52 -5.28 1.16
N VAL A 156 7.19 -6.48 1.63
CA VAL A 156 8.13 -7.61 1.74
C VAL A 156 8.70 -8.02 0.39
N MET A 157 7.86 -8.12 -0.64
CA MET A 157 8.31 -8.43 -2.01
C MET A 157 9.24 -7.35 -2.57
N SER A 158 8.98 -6.07 -2.26
CA SER A 158 9.82 -4.95 -2.67
C SER A 158 11.20 -5.00 -2.00
N LYS A 159 11.25 -5.34 -0.71
CA LYS A 159 12.52 -5.63 -0.01
C LYS A 159 13.26 -6.81 -0.63
N GLN A 160 12.53 -7.86 -0.98
CA GLN A 160 13.12 -9.06 -1.56
C GLN A 160 13.76 -8.80 -2.93
N LEU A 161 13.23 -7.87 -3.74
CA LEU A 161 13.86 -7.45 -5.00
C LEU A 161 15.29 -6.95 -4.77
N ILE A 162 15.49 -6.09 -3.75
CA ILE A 162 16.83 -5.55 -3.42
C ILE A 162 17.77 -6.71 -3.07
N LEU A 163 17.36 -7.57 -2.15
CA LEU A 163 18.16 -8.72 -1.69
C LEU A 163 18.49 -9.69 -2.82
N ASP A 164 17.51 -10.01 -3.68
CA ASP A 164 17.71 -10.89 -4.83
C ASP A 164 18.70 -10.26 -5.83
N TYR A 165 18.62 -8.94 -6.03
CA TYR A 165 19.49 -8.19 -6.93
C TYR A 165 20.93 -8.14 -6.39
N GLU A 166 21.12 -7.78 -5.13
CA GLU A 166 22.45 -7.72 -4.47
C GLU A 166 23.21 -9.05 -4.60
N ASN A 167 22.50 -10.16 -4.37
CA ASN A 167 23.03 -11.52 -4.43
C ASN A 167 23.16 -12.07 -5.86
N ASN A 168 22.78 -11.29 -6.88
CA ASN A 168 22.70 -11.72 -8.28
C ASN A 168 21.94 -13.04 -8.45
N LYS A 169 20.87 -13.23 -7.66
CA LYS A 169 20.02 -14.41 -7.74
C LYS A 169 19.40 -14.47 -9.13
N ASP A 170 19.37 -15.65 -9.73
CA ASP A 170 18.86 -15.86 -11.09
C ASP A 170 19.46 -14.89 -12.13
N PHE A 171 20.70 -14.43 -11.89
CA PHE A 171 21.46 -13.52 -12.76
C PHE A 171 20.84 -12.14 -12.96
N ILE A 172 19.86 -11.71 -12.16
CA ILE A 172 19.12 -10.45 -12.38
C ILE A 172 19.98 -9.18 -12.24
N LYS A 173 21.18 -9.25 -11.66
CA LYS A 173 22.13 -8.12 -11.62
C LYS A 173 23.02 -8.05 -12.86
N THR A 174 23.28 -9.19 -13.50
CA THR A 174 24.22 -9.29 -14.62
C THR A 174 23.55 -9.44 -15.99
N ASP A 175 22.32 -9.97 -16.03
CA ASP A 175 21.55 -10.15 -17.27
C ASP A 175 20.30 -9.25 -17.26
N THR A 176 20.25 -8.33 -18.23
CA THR A 176 19.12 -7.39 -18.36
C THR A 176 17.81 -8.09 -18.73
N ASN A 177 17.83 -9.20 -19.47
CA ASN A 177 16.60 -9.92 -19.84
C ASN A 177 16.03 -10.71 -18.65
N GLU A 178 16.90 -11.22 -17.77
CA GLU A 178 16.46 -11.87 -16.52
C GLU A 178 15.86 -10.84 -15.56
N LEU A 179 16.49 -9.67 -15.42
CA LEU A 179 15.91 -8.56 -14.66
C LEU A 179 14.57 -8.10 -15.24
N GLU A 180 14.46 -8.02 -16.57
CA GLU A 180 13.20 -7.67 -17.25
C GLU A 180 12.08 -8.64 -16.86
N SER A 181 12.36 -9.94 -16.98
CA SER A 181 11.40 -11.00 -16.68
C SER A 181 11.00 -11.02 -15.20
N TYR A 182 11.97 -10.79 -14.31
CA TYR A 182 11.73 -10.68 -12.87
C TYR A 182 10.80 -9.51 -12.55
N LEU A 183 11.11 -8.31 -13.06
CA LEU A 183 10.34 -7.10 -12.79
C LEU A 183 8.95 -7.14 -13.43
N MET A 184 8.78 -7.72 -14.62
CA MET A 184 7.45 -7.94 -15.22
C MET A 184 6.58 -8.87 -14.36
N LYS A 185 7.16 -9.96 -13.86
CA LYS A 185 6.45 -10.87 -12.95
C LYS A 185 6.06 -10.17 -11.65
N LEU A 186 6.97 -9.38 -11.09
CA LEU A 186 6.72 -8.62 -9.87
C LEU A 186 5.61 -7.57 -10.06
N GLY A 187 5.66 -6.80 -11.15
CA GLY A 187 4.64 -5.82 -11.51
C GLY A 187 3.25 -6.45 -11.65
N ASN A 188 3.15 -7.60 -12.33
CA ASN A 188 1.88 -8.34 -12.42
C ASN A 188 1.36 -8.78 -11.05
N GLN A 189 2.23 -9.29 -10.17
CA GLN A 189 1.84 -9.68 -8.81
C GLN A 189 1.36 -8.49 -7.97
N PHE A 190 1.98 -7.32 -8.13
CA PHE A 190 1.57 -6.10 -7.44
C PHE A 190 0.22 -5.61 -7.93
N LYS A 191 0.01 -5.62 -9.24
CA LYS A 191 -1.26 -5.26 -9.87
C LYS A 191 -2.41 -6.16 -9.40
N GLU A 192 -2.24 -7.48 -9.43
CA GLU A 192 -3.25 -8.43 -8.94
C GLU A 192 -3.62 -8.16 -7.48
N LYS A 193 -2.61 -7.87 -6.64
CA LYS A 193 -2.80 -7.51 -5.24
C LYS A 193 -3.52 -6.18 -5.05
N ALA A 194 -3.20 -5.17 -5.86
CA ALA A 194 -3.91 -3.89 -5.85
C ALA A 194 -5.39 -4.07 -6.22
N ASP A 195 -5.67 -4.78 -7.32
CA ASP A 195 -7.04 -5.07 -7.77
C ASP A 195 -7.86 -5.82 -6.71
N GLU A 196 -7.26 -6.77 -5.99
CA GLU A 196 -7.91 -7.47 -4.86
C GLU A 196 -8.21 -6.53 -3.69
N ALA A 197 -7.27 -5.65 -3.35
CA ALA A 197 -7.42 -4.68 -2.27
C ALA A 197 -8.48 -3.62 -2.58
N GLU A 198 -8.58 -3.16 -3.82
CA GLU A 198 -9.61 -2.23 -4.27
C GLU A 198 -11.01 -2.83 -4.17
N LYS A 199 -11.20 -4.10 -4.56
CA LYS A 199 -12.49 -4.80 -4.37
C LYS A 199 -12.89 -4.88 -2.91
N LEU A 200 -11.92 -5.13 -2.02
CA LEU A 200 -12.16 -5.14 -0.57
C LEU A 200 -12.50 -3.73 -0.04
N GLN A 201 -11.83 -2.70 -0.53
CA GLN A 201 -12.18 -1.31 -0.25
C GLN A 201 -13.62 -1.02 -0.64
N GLU A 202 -14.00 -1.28 -1.90
CA GLU A 202 -15.36 -1.04 -2.40
C GLU A 202 -16.41 -1.77 -1.57
N PHE A 203 -16.14 -3.03 -1.22
CA PHE A 203 -16.98 -3.82 -0.33
C PHE A 203 -17.14 -3.16 1.06
N ILE A 204 -16.04 -2.73 1.69
CA ILE A 204 -16.08 -2.08 3.00
C ILE A 204 -16.86 -0.75 2.92
N MET A 205 -16.60 0.04 1.89
CA MET A 205 -17.22 1.36 1.67
C MET A 205 -18.73 1.25 1.48
N SER A 206 -19.17 0.29 0.66
CA SER A 206 -20.59 0.06 0.36
C SER A 206 -21.35 -0.53 1.54
N THR A 207 -20.78 -1.54 2.19
CA THR A 207 -21.45 -2.31 3.26
C THR A 207 -21.49 -1.53 4.59
N TYR A 208 -20.38 -0.87 4.95
CA TYR A 208 -20.24 -0.21 6.25
C TYR A 208 -20.33 1.32 6.14
N SER A 209 -21.21 1.80 5.27
CA SER A 209 -21.44 3.23 5.04
C SER A 209 -22.02 3.97 6.27
N PHE A 210 -22.61 3.25 7.23
CA PHE A 210 -23.37 3.77 8.39
C PHE A 210 -24.01 5.13 8.11
N ASN A 211 -24.95 5.15 7.17
CA ASN A 211 -25.93 6.22 7.11
C ASN A 211 -26.62 6.26 8.49
N VAL A 212 -26.44 7.36 9.21
CA VAL A 212 -27.38 7.78 10.25
C VAL A 212 -28.36 8.71 9.57
#